data_AF-A0A7S2TRK0-F1
#
_entry.id   AF-A0A7S2TRK0-F1
#
_cell.length_a   1.000
_cell.length_b   1.000
_cell.length_c   1.000
_cell.angle_alpha   90.00
_cell.angle_beta   90.00
_cell.angle_gamma   90.00
#
_symmetry.space_group_name_H-M   'P 1'
#
loop_
_entity.id
_entity.type
_entity.pdbx_description
1 polymer ?
#
loop_
_entity_poly.entity_id
_entity_poly.type
_entity_poly.pdbx_seq_one_letter_code
_entity_poly.pdbx_strand_id
1 'polypeptide(L)'
;GTPSIRFIIKFLQAHVPRDKAKRFNQVISDGISGKKQVGLLVHDRLINLPPTLIPVLHTELTKDIEWAQKNEETSALKKSFKFSTFIYVTKAFYPEEEPQAAAAAAPAKRSKREKKKGGKAENRPPRAWFRFEDGVLEGLATLAFSFPLKKKPDASQG
;
A
#
# COMPACT_ATOMS: atom_id res chain seq x y z
N GLY A 1 6.26 -12.43 -17.84
CA GLY A 1 5.17 -11.52 -17.46
C GLY A 1 4.59 -10.83 -18.67
N THR A 2 3.26 -10.67 -18.68
CA THR A 2 2.48 -9.90 -19.68
C THR A 2 2.96 -8.44 -19.76
N PRO A 3 2.71 -7.73 -20.88
CA PRO A 3 3.14 -6.35 -21.08
C PRO A 3 2.70 -5.39 -19.95
N SER A 4 1.48 -5.57 -19.44
CA SER A 4 0.92 -4.79 -18.32
C SER A 4 1.68 -4.98 -17.01
N ILE A 5 2.02 -6.23 -16.64
CA ILE A 5 2.79 -6.51 -15.42
C ILE A 5 4.20 -5.89 -15.52
N ARG A 6 4.84 -5.98 -16.69
CA ARG A 6 6.16 -5.34 -16.89
C ARG A 6 6.07 -3.83 -16.76
N PHE A 7 5.00 -3.21 -17.25
CA PHE A 7 4.77 -1.78 -17.10
C PHE A 7 4.63 -1.39 -15.63
N ILE A 8 3.81 -2.12 -14.85
CA ILE A 8 3.63 -1.88 -13.41
C ILE A 8 4.97 -2.01 -12.68
N ILE A 9 5.75 -3.06 -12.96
CA ILE A 9 7.07 -3.25 -12.34
C ILE A 9 7.99 -2.07 -12.65
N LYS A 10 8.13 -1.68 -13.93
CA LYS A 10 8.97 -0.53 -14.32
C LYS A 10 8.51 0.77 -13.65
N PHE A 11 7.19 0.98 -13.60
CA PHE A 11 6.61 2.14 -12.95
C PHE A 11 6.96 2.19 -11.46
N LEU A 12 6.82 1.07 -10.75
CA LEU A 12 7.20 0.97 -9.34
C LEU A 12 8.71 1.16 -9.15
N GLN A 13 9.55 0.52 -9.96
CA GLN A 13 11.02 0.65 -9.90
C GLN A 13 11.49 2.11 -10.06
N ALA A 14 10.81 2.90 -10.90
CA ALA A 14 11.12 4.31 -11.10
C ALA A 14 10.82 5.18 -9.86
N HIS A 15 9.95 4.72 -8.96
CA HIS A 15 9.50 5.47 -7.77
C HIS A 15 10.01 4.90 -6.45
N VAL A 16 10.73 3.77 -6.46
CA VAL A 16 11.28 3.17 -5.25
C VAL A 16 12.43 4.05 -4.71
N PRO A 17 12.40 4.43 -3.41
CA PRO A 17 13.51 5.15 -2.77
C PRO A 17 14.84 4.40 -2.86
N ARG A 18 15.96 5.13 -2.97
CA ARG A 18 17.29 4.54 -3.20
C ARG A 18 17.69 3.53 -2.12
N ASP A 19 17.35 3.79 -0.87
CA ASP A 19 17.59 2.93 0.29
C ASP A 19 16.81 1.61 0.23
N LYS A 20 15.67 1.60 -0.48
CA LYS A 20 14.77 0.44 -0.62
C LYS A 20 14.93 -0.30 -1.94
N ALA A 21 15.57 0.31 -2.93
CA ALA A 21 15.70 -0.20 -4.29
C ALA A 21 16.32 -1.61 -4.34
N LYS A 22 17.38 -1.87 -3.56
CA LYS A 22 18.04 -3.18 -3.52
C LYS A 22 17.06 -4.28 -3.10
N ARG A 23 16.31 -4.06 -2.01
CA ARG A 23 15.35 -5.04 -1.48
C ARG A 23 14.17 -5.23 -2.43
N PHE A 24 13.63 -4.15 -2.98
CA PHE A 24 12.54 -4.22 -3.94
C PHE A 24 12.93 -5.01 -5.18
N ASN A 25 14.09 -4.70 -5.78
CA ASN A 25 14.59 -5.39 -6.97
C ASN A 25 14.86 -6.87 -6.70
N GLN A 26 15.28 -7.23 -5.49
CA GLN A 26 15.42 -8.64 -5.10
C GLN A 26 14.07 -9.36 -5.13
N VAL A 27 13.01 -8.76 -4.58
CA VAL A 27 11.66 -9.36 -4.60
C VAL A 27 11.18 -9.57 -6.04
N ILE A 28 11.38 -8.58 -6.90
CA ILE A 28 11.02 -8.68 -8.32
C ILE A 28 11.84 -9.78 -9.03
N SER A 29 13.14 -9.85 -8.79
CA SER A 29 14.03 -10.86 -9.38
C SER A 29 13.68 -12.28 -8.91
N ASP A 30 13.39 -12.46 -7.62
CA ASP A 30 12.94 -13.73 -7.05
C ASP A 30 11.62 -14.19 -7.71
N GLY A 31 10.69 -13.25 -7.98
CA GLY A 31 9.43 -13.51 -8.67
C GLY A 31 9.61 -13.88 -10.15
N ILE A 32 10.42 -13.13 -10.89
CA ILE A 32 10.66 -13.36 -12.33
C ILE A 32 11.41 -14.67 -12.57
N SER A 33 12.37 -15.01 -11.71
CA SER A 33 13.15 -16.26 -11.81
C SER A 33 12.38 -17.50 -11.35
N GLY A 34 11.20 -17.33 -10.73
CA GLY A 34 10.41 -18.42 -10.16
C GLY A 34 10.97 -18.96 -8.84
N LYS A 35 12.03 -18.35 -8.27
CA LYS A 35 12.58 -18.71 -6.96
C LYS A 35 11.54 -18.52 -5.85
N LYS A 36 10.69 -17.50 -5.98
CA LYS A 36 9.56 -17.23 -5.08
C LYS A 36 8.31 -16.95 -5.89
N GLN A 37 7.17 -17.40 -5.39
CA GLN A 37 5.88 -16.97 -5.94
C GLN A 37 5.54 -15.61 -5.33
N VAL A 38 5.48 -14.58 -6.17
CA VAL A 38 5.17 -13.20 -5.80
C VAL A 38 3.84 -12.81 -6.44
N GLY A 39 2.85 -12.53 -5.61
CA GLY A 39 1.53 -12.08 -6.06
C GLY A 39 1.47 -10.56 -6.20
N LEU A 40 0.75 -10.06 -7.19
CA LEU A 40 0.38 -8.65 -7.28
C LEU A 40 -1.06 -8.52 -6.76
N LEU A 41 -1.24 -7.88 -5.62
CA LEU A 41 -2.55 -7.63 -5.02
C LEU A 41 -3.00 -6.21 -5.38
N VAL A 42 -4.04 -6.14 -6.21
CA VAL A 42 -4.75 -4.90 -6.54
C VAL A 42 -6.16 -5.06 -5.98
N HIS A 43 -6.54 -4.11 -5.13
CA HIS A 43 -7.87 -4.07 -4.55
C HIS A 43 -8.41 -2.65 -4.70
N ASP A 44 -9.69 -2.52 -5.02
CA ASP A 44 -10.47 -1.30 -4.91
C ASP A 44 -11.87 -1.67 -4.44
N ARG A 45 -12.54 -0.78 -3.71
CA ARG A 45 -13.90 -1.01 -3.20
C ARG A 45 -14.70 0.28 -3.19
N LEU A 46 -16.02 0.16 -3.27
CA LEU A 46 -16.92 1.31 -3.10
C LEU A 46 -16.71 1.93 -1.70
N ILE A 47 -16.68 3.26 -1.65
CA ILE A 47 -16.41 4.04 -0.42
C ILE A 47 -17.42 3.71 0.69
N ASN A 48 -18.65 3.33 0.32
CA ASN A 48 -19.73 3.03 1.24
C ASN A 48 -19.76 1.56 1.73
N LEU A 49 -18.76 0.73 1.40
CA LEU A 49 -18.75 -0.66 1.86
C LEU A 49 -18.57 -0.72 3.40
N PRO A 50 -19.50 -1.36 4.14
CA PRO A 50 -19.41 -1.48 5.59
C PRO A 50 -18.07 -2.07 6.06
N PRO A 51 -17.39 -1.48 7.06
CA PRO A 51 -16.12 -1.98 7.56
C PRO A 51 -16.18 -3.43 8.07
N THR A 52 -17.34 -3.89 8.54
CA THR A 52 -17.56 -5.26 9.03
C THR A 52 -17.41 -6.32 7.94
N LEU A 53 -17.58 -5.97 6.67
CA LEU A 53 -17.39 -6.89 5.54
C LEU A 53 -15.93 -7.06 5.14
N ILE A 54 -15.03 -6.18 5.58
CA ILE A 54 -13.63 -6.21 5.15
C ILE A 54 -12.87 -7.44 5.64
N PRO A 55 -12.97 -7.83 6.92
CA PRO A 55 -12.37 -9.09 7.37
C PRO A 55 -12.92 -10.30 6.59
N VAL A 56 -14.21 -10.29 6.25
CA VAL A 56 -14.85 -11.36 5.46
C VAL A 56 -14.22 -11.42 4.07
N LEU A 57 -14.07 -10.29 3.37
CA LEU A 57 -13.44 -10.25 2.05
C LEU A 57 -12.00 -10.78 2.06
N HIS A 58 -11.19 -10.40 3.05
CA HIS A 58 -9.83 -10.93 3.18
C HIS A 58 -9.81 -12.44 3.49
N THR A 59 -10.77 -12.90 4.29
CA THR A 59 -10.92 -14.31 4.64
C THR A 59 -11.31 -15.14 3.42
N GLU A 60 -12.31 -14.70 2.65
CA GLU A 60 -12.73 -15.40 1.44
C GLU A 60 -11.63 -15.42 0.38
N LEU A 61 -10.92 -14.31 0.16
CA LEU A 61 -9.75 -14.30 -0.74
C LEU A 61 -8.68 -15.33 -0.33
N THR A 62 -8.44 -15.47 0.97
CA THR A 62 -7.48 -16.45 1.48
C THR A 62 -7.96 -17.88 1.21
N LYS A 63 -9.25 -18.15 1.44
CA LYS A 63 -9.86 -19.46 1.14
C LYS A 63 -9.79 -19.78 -0.36
N ASP A 64 -10.02 -18.81 -1.23
CA ASP A 64 -9.94 -19.00 -2.68
C ASP A 64 -8.51 -19.38 -3.10
N ILE A 65 -7.50 -18.73 -2.54
CA ILE A 65 -6.09 -19.08 -2.77
C ILE A 65 -5.79 -20.50 -2.27
N GLU A 66 -6.24 -20.85 -1.07
CA GLU A 66 -6.06 -22.20 -0.51
C GLU A 66 -6.78 -23.28 -1.33
N TRP A 67 -7.97 -22.95 -1.85
CA TRP A 67 -8.72 -23.83 -2.71
C TRP A 67 -7.96 -24.06 -4.02
N ALA A 68 -7.46 -23.00 -4.66
CA ALA A 68 -6.70 -23.11 -5.91
C ALA A 68 -5.41 -23.94 -5.72
N GLN A 69 -4.72 -23.79 -4.59
CA GLN A 69 -3.54 -24.62 -4.28
C GLN A 69 -3.83 -26.13 -4.25
N LYS A 70 -5.08 -26.54 -3.99
CA LYS A 70 -5.50 -27.95 -3.88
C LYS A 70 -6.19 -28.45 -5.15
N ASN A 71 -6.96 -27.60 -5.81
CA ASN A 71 -7.96 -28.01 -6.81
C ASN A 71 -7.63 -27.61 -8.26
N GLU A 72 -6.60 -26.79 -8.51
CA GLU A 72 -6.19 -26.43 -9.88
C GLU A 72 -5.81 -27.65 -10.73
N GLU A 73 -6.00 -27.58 -12.05
CA GLU A 73 -5.88 -28.75 -12.93
C GLU A 73 -4.46 -29.35 -12.97
N THR A 74 -3.44 -28.49 -12.89
CA THR A 74 -2.04 -28.90 -13.06
C THR A 74 -1.22 -28.65 -11.80
N SER A 75 -0.19 -29.48 -11.58
CA SER A 75 0.77 -29.28 -10.48
C SER A 75 1.49 -27.93 -10.57
N ALA A 76 1.71 -27.42 -11.79
CA ALA A 76 2.30 -26.11 -12.02
C ALA A 76 1.38 -24.98 -11.54
N LEU A 77 0.08 -25.03 -11.87
CA LEU A 77 -0.91 -24.05 -11.42
C LEU A 77 -1.10 -24.10 -9.90
N LYS A 78 -1.22 -25.30 -9.31
CA LYS A 78 -1.26 -25.45 -7.84
C LYS A 78 -0.07 -24.78 -7.15
N LYS A 79 1.13 -24.89 -7.73
CA LYS A 79 2.35 -24.27 -7.21
C LYS A 79 2.36 -22.75 -7.41
N SER A 80 1.76 -22.21 -8.46
CA SER A 80 1.73 -20.74 -8.67
C SER A 80 0.90 -19.99 -7.64
N PHE A 81 -0.09 -20.65 -7.02
CA PHE A 81 -0.87 -20.06 -5.92
C PHE A 81 -0.19 -20.12 -4.55
N LYS A 82 1.00 -20.73 -4.43
CA LYS A 82 1.78 -20.80 -3.17
C LYS A 82 2.58 -19.51 -2.94
N PHE A 83 1.88 -18.38 -2.86
CA PHE A 83 2.48 -17.07 -2.69
C PHE A 83 3.29 -16.96 -1.39
N SER A 84 4.49 -16.42 -1.51
CA SER A 84 5.39 -16.15 -0.38
C SER A 84 5.48 -14.65 -0.05
N THR A 85 5.06 -13.81 -0.98
CA THR A 85 5.12 -12.35 -0.86
C THR A 85 4.05 -11.75 -1.76
N PHE A 86 3.40 -10.70 -1.29
CA PHE A 86 2.50 -9.89 -2.09
C PHE A 86 3.09 -8.49 -2.29
N ILE A 87 2.96 -7.98 -3.52
CA ILE A 87 3.12 -6.57 -3.82
C ILE A 87 1.72 -5.96 -3.76
N TYR A 88 1.48 -5.12 -2.76
CA TYR A 88 0.22 -4.44 -2.57
C TYR A 88 0.33 -2.99 -3.04
N VAL A 89 -0.63 -2.53 -3.85
CA VAL A 89 -0.70 -1.15 -4.33
C VAL A 89 -1.98 -0.50 -3.85
N THR A 90 -1.83 0.62 -3.14
CA THR A 90 -2.95 1.40 -2.61
C THR A 90 -2.72 2.91 -2.80
N LYS A 91 -3.80 3.69 -2.68
CA LYS A 91 -3.78 5.14 -2.61
C LYS A 91 -3.79 5.58 -1.15
N ALA A 92 -3.04 6.62 -0.85
CA ALA A 92 -3.11 7.37 0.39
C ALA A 92 -3.19 8.86 0.07
N PHE A 93 -3.69 9.65 0.99
CA PHE A 93 -3.78 11.09 0.80
C PHE A 93 -3.17 11.83 2.00
N TYR A 94 -2.67 13.02 1.73
CA TYR A 94 -2.29 13.98 2.75
C TYR A 94 -3.39 15.03 2.74
N PRO A 95 -4.24 15.11 3.78
CA PRO A 95 -5.26 16.15 3.83
C PRO A 95 -4.56 17.52 3.71
N GLU A 96 -5.18 18.51 3.08
CA GLU A 96 -4.69 19.88 3.20
C GLU A 96 -5.04 20.35 4.63
N GLU A 97 -4.18 21.15 5.29
CA GLU A 97 -4.56 21.72 6.59
C GLU A 97 -5.83 22.55 6.40
N GLU A 98 -6.97 22.11 6.95
CA GLU A 98 -8.12 23.00 7.04
C GLU A 98 -7.71 24.21 7.92
N PRO A 99 -7.98 25.46 7.50
CA PRO A 99 -7.75 26.61 8.34
C PRO A 99 -8.55 26.39 9.63
N GLN A 100 -7.83 26.34 10.75
CA GLN A 100 -8.35 26.06 12.08
C GLN A 100 -9.36 27.14 12.50
N ALA A 101 -10.61 26.99 12.08
CA ALA A 101 -11.72 27.80 12.57
C ALA A 101 -12.27 27.15 13.86
N ALA A 102 -11.97 27.82 14.97
CA ALA A 102 -12.67 27.75 16.25
C ALA A 102 -12.70 26.40 17.00
N ALA A 103 -11.58 26.05 17.65
CA ALA A 103 -11.63 25.32 18.92
C ALA A 103 -11.29 26.28 20.06
N ALA A 104 -12.32 26.91 20.60
CA ALA A 104 -12.24 27.72 21.81
C ALA A 104 -11.97 26.84 23.05
N ALA A 105 -11.05 27.31 23.88
CA ALA A 105 -10.95 27.14 25.34
C ALA A 105 -10.75 25.73 25.95
N ALA A 106 -9.51 25.40 26.31
CA ALA A 106 -9.16 24.84 27.64
C ALA A 106 -7.64 24.97 27.93
N PRO A 107 -7.21 25.26 29.18
CA PRO A 107 -5.84 25.66 29.48
C PRO A 107 -4.86 24.49 29.71
N ALA A 108 -3.60 24.82 29.46
CA ALA A 108 -2.43 23.94 29.42
C ALA A 108 -2.09 23.22 30.74
N LYS A 109 -1.70 21.94 30.62
CA LYS A 109 -0.71 21.33 31.53
C LYS A 109 0.54 20.94 30.73
N ARG A 110 1.61 21.69 30.98
CA ARG A 110 2.98 21.45 30.52
C ARG A 110 3.50 20.10 31.01
N SER A 111 3.99 19.26 30.11
CA SER A 111 5.06 18.30 30.44
C SER A 111 6.12 18.32 29.33
N LYS A 112 7.37 18.20 29.78
CA LYS A 112 8.61 18.64 29.13
C LYS A 112 9.42 17.40 28.78
N ARG A 113 9.68 17.13 27.50
CA ARG A 113 10.78 16.30 26.92
C ARG A 113 10.45 16.00 25.45
N GLU A 114 11.33 15.97 24.47
CA GLU A 114 12.78 16.12 24.42
C GLU A 114 13.13 16.46 22.96
N LYS A 115 14.08 17.37 22.76
CA LYS A 115 14.55 17.83 21.44
C LYS A 115 15.35 16.70 20.77
N LYS A 116 14.91 16.21 19.60
CA LYS A 116 15.82 15.56 18.63
C LYS A 116 15.86 16.39 17.33
N LYS A 117 17.04 16.94 17.06
CA LYS A 117 17.45 17.61 15.83
C LYS A 117 17.53 16.58 14.69
N GLY A 118 17.03 16.95 13.51
CA GLY A 118 17.52 16.40 12.24
C GLY A 118 16.45 16.16 11.18
N GLY A 119 16.15 17.20 10.39
CA GLY A 119 15.32 17.13 9.20
C GLY A 119 14.25 18.22 9.21
N LYS A 120 14.17 19.03 8.16
CA LYS A 120 13.02 19.91 7.93
C LYS A 120 11.79 19.00 7.84
N ALA A 121 11.08 18.83 8.95
CA ALA A 121 9.71 18.34 8.94
C ALA A 121 8.90 19.46 8.27
N GLU A 122 8.78 19.35 6.95
CA GLU A 122 7.69 19.97 6.23
C GLU A 122 6.42 19.70 7.04
N ASN A 123 5.69 20.76 7.38
CA ASN A 123 4.47 20.73 8.19
C ASN A 123 3.34 20.04 7.41
N ARG A 124 3.58 18.79 6.98
CA ARG A 124 2.62 17.97 6.26
C ARG A 124 1.77 17.24 7.29
N PRO A 125 0.44 17.38 7.24
CA PRO A 125 -0.44 16.66 8.12
C PRO A 125 -0.25 15.15 7.95
N PRO A 126 -0.61 14.35 8.98
CA PRO A 126 -0.42 12.92 8.94
C PRO A 126 -1.12 12.32 7.73
N ARG A 127 -0.43 11.41 7.05
CA ARG A 127 -0.98 10.65 5.93
C ARG A 127 -2.24 9.92 6.38
N ALA A 128 -3.32 10.13 5.65
CA ALA A 128 -4.58 9.44 5.83
C ALA A 128 -4.76 8.35 4.77
N TRP A 129 -5.54 7.34 5.11
CA TRP A 129 -5.86 6.23 4.23
C TRP A 129 -7.30 6.33 3.75
N PHE A 130 -7.52 6.05 2.45
CA PHE A 130 -8.87 5.86 1.93
C PHE A 130 -9.57 4.66 2.59
N ARG A 131 -8.77 3.70 3.03
CA ARG A 131 -9.22 2.43 3.59
C ARG A 131 -8.40 2.11 4.83
N PHE A 132 -9.06 1.87 5.94
CA PHE A 132 -8.39 1.68 7.22
C PHE A 132 -7.43 0.46 7.20
N GLU A 133 -7.79 -0.58 6.45
CA GLU A 133 -7.00 -1.82 6.32
C GLU A 133 -5.64 -1.58 5.68
N ASP A 134 -5.49 -0.54 4.86
CA ASP A 134 -4.21 -0.20 4.22
C ASP A 134 -3.15 0.19 5.24
N GLY A 135 -3.55 0.90 6.31
CA GLY A 135 -2.67 1.24 7.41
C GLY A 135 -2.23 0.02 8.21
N VAL A 136 -3.13 -0.97 8.37
CA VAL A 136 -2.80 -2.25 9.02
C VAL A 136 -1.82 -3.04 8.16
N LEU A 137 -2.09 -3.17 6.86
CA LEU A 137 -1.23 -3.89 5.92
C LEU A 137 0.15 -3.25 5.80
N GLU A 138 0.24 -1.92 5.82
CA GLU A 138 1.53 -1.23 5.83
C GLU A 138 2.33 -1.52 7.11
N GLY A 139 1.66 -1.53 8.28
CA GLY A 139 2.29 -1.88 9.57
C GLY A 139 2.86 -3.30 9.61
N LEU A 140 2.30 -4.21 8.82
CA LEU A 140 2.77 -5.60 8.67
C LEU A 140 3.74 -5.78 7.49
N ALA A 141 3.94 -4.77 6.66
CA ALA A 141 4.72 -4.90 5.44
C ALA A 141 6.23 -5.00 5.74
N THR A 142 6.89 -5.97 5.12
CA THR A 142 8.36 -6.08 5.18
C THR A 142 9.06 -4.93 4.44
N LEU A 143 8.35 -4.30 3.49
CA LEU A 143 8.82 -3.15 2.73
C LEU A 143 7.61 -2.28 2.37
N ALA A 144 7.66 -1.01 2.75
CA ALA A 144 6.64 -0.02 2.40
C ALA A 144 7.30 1.28 1.91
N PHE A 145 6.73 1.91 0.90
CA PHE A 145 7.10 3.25 0.45
C PHE A 145 5.89 3.90 -0.25
N SER A 146 5.89 5.22 -0.29
CA SER A 146 4.92 6.02 -1.02
C SER A 146 5.64 7.01 -1.92
N PHE A 147 4.97 7.43 -2.98
CA PHE A 147 5.46 8.44 -3.90
C PHE A 147 4.29 9.33 -4.33
N PRO A 148 4.54 10.62 -4.60
CA PRO A 148 3.50 11.54 -5.02
C PRO A 148 2.97 11.15 -6.40
N LEU A 149 1.64 11.17 -6.55
CA LEU A 149 0.99 11.09 -7.85
C LEU A 149 0.84 12.50 -8.42
N LYS A 150 1.06 12.67 -9.72
CA LYS A 150 0.77 13.95 -10.39
C LYS A 150 -0.74 14.19 -10.28
N LYS A 151 -1.16 15.35 -9.74
CA LYS A 151 -2.58 15.78 -9.79
C LYS A 151 -2.98 15.77 -11.28
N LYS A 152 -4.10 15.12 -11.60
CA LYS A 152 -4.69 15.24 -12.94
C LYS A 152 -5.13 16.72 -13.08
N PRO A 153 -4.82 17.43 -14.18
CA PRO A 153 -5.37 18.77 -14.38
C PRO A 153 -6.89 18.67 -14.34
N ASP A 154 -7.51 19.63 -13.64
CA ASP A 154 -8.95 19.65 -13.44
C ASP A 154 -9.65 19.73 -14.79
N ALA A 155 -10.59 18.82 -15.05
CA ALA A 155 -11.33 18.76 -16.32
C ALA A 155 -12.48 19.79 -16.37
N SER A 156 -12.34 20.91 -15.66
CA SER A 156 -13.36 21.97 -15.49
C SER A 156 -12.99 23.30 -16.17
N GLN A 157 -12.01 23.30 -17.08
CA GLN A 157 -11.80 24.40 -18.01
C GLN A 157 -11.82 23.87 -19.45
N GLY A 158 -13.02 23.80 -20.01
CA GLY A 158 -13.29 23.47 -21.41
C GLY A 158 -14.69 23.94 -21.77
#